data_AF-A0A3A1N6N3-F1
#
_entry.id   AF-A0A3A1N6N3-F1
#
_cell.length_a   1.000
_cell.length_b   1.000
_cell.length_c   1.000
_cell.angle_alpha   90.00
_cell.angle_beta   90.00
_cell.angle_gamma   90.00
#
_symmetry.space_group_name_H-M   'P 1'
#
loop_
_entity.id
_entity.type
_entity.pdbx_description
1 polymer ?
#
loop_
_entity_poly.entity_id
_entity_poly.type
_entity_poly.pdbx_seq_one_letter_code
_entity_poly.pdbx_strand_id
1 'polypeptide(L)'
;MNKDIKTVIDKLWNNIGLILAVVIAFTIFTMSAPNLDTAGLGGLANLFFPAVFGGITILVYLISRIFIRKWNWVISIIGIVYIGYISVMLFFDKL
;
A
#
# COMPACT_ATOMS: atom_id res chain seq x y z
N MET A 1 15.10 -14.24 13.30
CA MET A 1 14.64 -14.15 11.89
C MET A 1 15.52 -15.06 11.05
N ASN A 2 14.93 -15.95 10.24
CA ASN A 2 15.68 -16.84 9.35
C ASN A 2 16.57 -16.01 8.40
N LYS A 3 17.81 -16.46 8.13
CA LYS A 3 18.78 -15.75 7.27
C LYS A 3 18.21 -15.52 5.87
N ASP A 4 17.45 -16.47 5.34
CA ASP A 4 16.85 -16.38 4.01
C ASP A 4 15.74 -15.32 3.92
N ILE A 5 14.96 -15.17 4.99
CA ILE A 5 13.92 -14.13 5.07
C ILE A 5 14.57 -12.75 5.13
N LYS A 6 15.68 -12.62 5.85
CA LYS A 6 16.41 -11.36 5.97
C LYS A 6 16.98 -10.90 4.62
N THR A 7 17.56 -11.81 3.85
CA THR A 7 18.14 -11.48 2.53
C THR A 7 17.09 -11.11 1.49
N VAL A 8 15.86 -11.62 1.62
CA VAL A 8 14.72 -11.20 0.77
C VAL A 8 14.21 -9.82 1.18
N ILE A 9 14.05 -9.56 2.47
CA ILE A 9 13.49 -8.28 2.98
C ILE A 9 14.46 -7.10 2.81
N ASP A 10 15.77 -7.30 2.92
CA ASP A 10 16.75 -6.21 2.81
C ASP A 10 16.91 -5.69 1.36
N LYS A 11 16.37 -6.39 0.36
CA LYS A 11 16.40 -5.96 -1.04
C LYS A 11 15.39 -4.85 -1.31
N LEU A 12 15.89 -3.72 -1.80
CA LEU A 12 15.10 -2.53 -2.17
C LEU A 12 13.87 -2.87 -3.00
N TRP A 13 14.10 -3.56 -4.12
CA TRP A 13 13.10 -3.88 -5.12
C TRP A 13 12.06 -4.87 -4.63
N ASN A 14 12.37 -5.68 -3.60
CA ASN A 14 11.41 -6.60 -3.03
C ASN A 14 10.36 -5.84 -2.21
N ASN A 15 10.76 -4.88 -1.38
CA ASN A 15 9.80 -4.05 -0.65
C ASN A 15 9.00 -3.14 -1.58
N ILE A 16 9.64 -2.53 -2.58
CA ILE A 16 8.92 -1.70 -3.57
C ILE A 16 7.94 -2.57 -4.37
N GLY A 17 8.39 -3.72 -4.87
CA GLY A 17 7.54 -4.65 -5.62
C GLY A 17 6.37 -5.16 -4.78
N LEU A 18 6.60 -5.45 -3.50
CA LEU A 18 5.53 -5.81 -2.56
C LEU A 18 4.51 -4.69 -2.40
N ILE A 19 4.96 -3.45 -2.18
CA ILE A 19 4.05 -2.29 -2.05
C ILE A 19 3.24 -2.11 -3.34
N LEU A 20 3.87 -2.20 -4.51
CA LEU A 20 3.17 -2.09 -5.80
C LEU A 20 2.13 -3.21 -6.00
N ALA A 21 2.48 -4.45 -5.65
CA ALA A 21 1.54 -5.56 -5.72
C ALA A 21 0.34 -5.33 -4.79
N VAL A 22 0.59 -4.81 -3.59
CA VAL A 22 -0.44 -4.45 -2.61
C VAL A 22 -1.33 -3.31 -3.13
N VAL A 23 -0.74 -2.27 -3.73
CA VAL A 23 -1.49 -1.18 -4.35
C VAL A 23 -2.42 -1.71 -5.43
N ILE A 24 -1.91 -2.52 -6.35
CA ILE A 24 -2.72 -3.10 -7.43
C ILE A 24 -3.85 -3.96 -6.87
N ALA A 25 -3.54 -4.84 -5.91
CA ALA A 25 -4.53 -5.71 -5.28
C ALA A 25 -5.64 -4.91 -4.59
N PHE A 26 -5.26 -3.88 -3.83
CA PHE A 26 -6.22 -3.05 -3.11
C PHE A 26 -6.98 -2.07 -4.01
N THR A 27 -6.39 -1.59 -5.10
CA THR A 27 -7.13 -0.85 -6.14
C THR A 27 -8.18 -1.73 -6.80
N ILE A 28 -7.85 -2.98 -7.14
CA ILE A 28 -8.84 -3.93 -7.69
C ILE A 28 -9.96 -4.16 -6.66
N PHE A 29 -9.60 -4.33 -5.39
CA PHE A 29 -10.56 -4.51 -4.30
C PHE A 29 -11.48 -3.29 -4.12
N THR A 30 -10.95 -2.07 -4.07
CA THR A 30 -11.79 -0.87 -3.90
C THR A 30 -12.66 -0.60 -5.14
N MET A 31 -12.18 -0.92 -6.33
CA MET A 31 -12.93 -0.79 -7.58
C MET A 31 -14.03 -1.86 -7.74
N SER A 32 -14.03 -2.92 -6.93
CA SER A 32 -15.12 -3.91 -6.88
C SER A 32 -16.19 -3.58 -5.82
N ALA A 33 -16.12 -2.40 -5.19
CA ALA A 33 -17.11 -1.97 -4.22
C ALA A 33 -18.51 -1.84 -4.84
N PRO A 34 -19.57 -2.16 -4.08
CA PRO A 34 -20.94 -2.03 -4.56
C PRO A 34 -21.29 -0.55 -4.83
N ASN A 35 -22.16 -0.31 -5.81
CA ASN A 35 -22.69 1.02 -6.16
C ASN A 35 -21.65 2.03 -6.70
N LEU A 36 -20.45 1.58 -7.07
CA LEU A 36 -19.38 2.45 -7.60
C LEU A 36 -19.79 3.19 -8.88
N ASP A 37 -20.66 2.58 -9.68
CA ASP A 37 -21.28 3.10 -10.90
C ASP A 37 -22.23 4.27 -10.62
N THR A 38 -22.83 4.31 -9.43
CA THR A 38 -23.72 5.41 -8.99
C THR A 38 -23.00 6.48 -8.16
N ALA A 39 -21.77 6.21 -7.72
CA ALA A 39 -20.98 7.10 -6.85
C ALA A 39 -20.39 8.33 -7.57
N GLY A 40 -20.52 8.43 -8.89
CA GLY A 40 -20.00 9.55 -9.68
C GLY A 40 -18.50 9.78 -9.45
N LEU A 41 -18.13 11.00 -9.04
CA LEU A 41 -16.73 11.34 -8.72
C LEU A 41 -16.19 10.58 -7.49
N GLY A 42 -17.06 10.06 -6.61
CA GLY A 42 -16.66 9.22 -5.47
C GLY A 42 -15.96 7.93 -5.92
N GLY A 43 -16.38 7.34 -7.05
CA GLY A 43 -15.73 6.16 -7.61
C GLY A 43 -14.27 6.39 -8.03
N LEU A 44 -13.87 7.64 -8.29
CA LEU A 44 -12.47 7.99 -8.56
C LEU A 44 -11.60 7.87 -7.31
N ALA A 45 -12.15 8.11 -6.11
CA ALA A 45 -11.39 7.94 -4.87
C ALA A 45 -10.93 6.49 -4.71
N ASN A 46 -11.79 5.52 -5.05
CA ASN A 46 -11.50 4.10 -5.01
C ASN A 46 -10.36 3.70 -5.98
N LEU A 47 -10.21 4.41 -7.09
CA LEU A 47 -9.09 4.21 -8.02
C LEU A 47 -7.78 4.83 -7.49
N PHE A 48 -7.83 6.08 -7.05
CA PHE A 48 -6.63 6.87 -6.77
C PHE A 48 -6.06 6.67 -5.37
N PHE A 49 -6.89 6.49 -4.35
CA PHE A 49 -6.42 6.52 -2.96
C PHE A 49 -5.42 5.40 -2.64
N PRO A 50 -5.65 4.13 -3.02
CA PRO A 50 -4.65 3.09 -2.81
C PRO A 50 -3.31 3.41 -3.50
N ALA A 51 -3.35 4.00 -4.70
CA ALA A 51 -2.15 4.40 -5.45
C ALA A 51 -1.40 5.57 -4.81
N VAL A 52 -2.12 6.60 -4.35
CA VAL A 52 -1.54 7.77 -3.67
C VAL A 52 -0.86 7.34 -2.37
N PHE A 53 -1.54 6.55 -1.52
CA PHE A 53 -0.95 6.06 -0.28
C PHE A 53 0.16 5.03 -0.52
N GLY A 54 0.08 4.25 -1.59
CA GLY A 54 1.17 3.43 -2.10
C GLY A 54 2.42 4.26 -2.42
N GLY A 55 2.26 5.33 -3.19
CA GLY A 55 3.33 6.25 -3.54
C GLY A 55 3.97 6.90 -2.31
N ILE A 56 3.15 7.39 -1.38
CA ILE A 56 3.63 7.95 -0.11
C ILE A 56 4.41 6.89 0.69
N THR A 57 3.90 5.66 0.77
CA THR A 57 4.60 4.56 1.47
C THR A 57 5.97 4.28 0.86
N ILE A 58 6.07 4.25 -0.47
CA ILE A 58 7.35 4.07 -1.16
C ILE A 58 8.31 5.22 -0.84
N LEU A 59 7.84 6.47 -0.89
CA LEU A 59 8.66 7.63 -0.56
C LEU A 59 9.19 7.56 0.88
N VAL A 60 8.31 7.28 1.84
CA VAL A 60 8.68 7.16 3.27
C VAL A 60 9.64 5.99 3.48
N TYR A 61 9.45 4.85 2.79
CA TYR A 61 10.38 3.73 2.82
C TYR A 61 11.77 4.08 2.26
N LEU A 62 11.83 4.80 1.13
CA LEU A 62 13.09 5.23 0.53
C LEU A 62 13.85 6.20 1.46
N ILE A 63 13.14 7.17 2.04
CA ILE A 63 13.70 8.12 3.01
C ILE A 63 14.21 7.36 4.23
N SER A 64 13.40 6.46 4.79
CA SER A 64 13.79 5.63 5.93
C SER A 64 15.01 4.77 5.64
N ARG A 65 15.17 4.25 4.42
CA ARG A 65 16.32 3.44 4.07
C ARG A 65 17.64 4.23 4.17
N ILE A 66 17.59 5.55 3.98
CA ILE A 66 18.74 6.45 4.14
C ILE A 66 19.09 6.60 5.63
N PHE A 67 18.11 6.85 6.50
CA PHE A 67 18.33 7.14 7.93
C PHE A 67 18.39 5.89 8.84
N ILE A 68 17.58 4.88 8.54
CA ILE A 68 17.31 3.69 9.37
C ILE A 68 17.51 2.42 8.53
N ARG A 69 18.78 2.02 8.32
CA ARG A 69 19.12 0.89 7.44
C ARG A 69 18.63 -0.49 7.90
N LYS A 70 18.49 -0.71 9.22
CA LYS A 70 18.24 -2.07 9.78
C LYS A 70 16.75 -2.41 9.96
N TRP A 71 15.88 -1.41 10.03
CA TRP A 71 14.45 -1.59 10.35
C TRP A 71 13.52 -0.90 9.35
N ASN A 72 14.03 -0.46 8.20
CA ASN A 72 13.21 0.21 7.16
C ASN A 72 12.03 -0.64 6.65
N TRP A 73 12.14 -1.96 6.66
CA TRP A 73 11.06 -2.88 6.27
C TRP A 73 9.81 -2.78 7.14
N VAL A 74 9.92 -2.22 8.36
CA VAL A 74 8.73 -1.98 9.20
C VAL A 74 7.80 -0.96 8.52
N ILE A 75 8.35 -0.03 7.74
CA ILE A 75 7.55 0.99 7.05
C ILE A 75 6.75 0.40 5.91
N SER A 76 7.29 -0.57 5.17
CA SER A 76 6.49 -1.27 4.16
C SER A 76 5.32 -1.99 4.81
N ILE A 77 5.51 -2.63 5.97
CA ILE A 77 4.40 -3.27 6.70
C ILE A 77 3.36 -2.26 7.17
N ILE A 78 3.78 -1.17 7.84
CA ILE A 78 2.86 -0.12 8.31
C ILE A 78 2.07 0.46 7.14
N GLY A 79 2.74 0.76 6.03
CA GLY A 79 2.09 1.28 4.84
C GLY A 79 1.10 0.30 4.22
N ILE A 80 1.44 -1.00 4.15
CA ILE A 80 0.52 -2.05 3.66
C ILE A 80 -0.72 -2.13 4.55
N VAL A 81 -0.56 -2.12 5.88
CA VAL A 81 -1.69 -2.14 6.83
C VAL A 81 -2.56 -0.90 6.65
N TYR A 82 -1.94 0.27 6.48
CA TYR A 82 -2.66 1.53 6.29
C TYR A 82 -3.43 1.58 4.96
N ILE A 83 -2.81 1.15 3.85
CA ILE A 83 -3.48 1.02 2.55
C ILE A 83 -4.69 0.08 2.68
N GLY A 84 -4.51 -1.08 3.33
CA GLY A 84 -5.60 -2.02 3.57
C GLY A 84 -6.75 -1.41 4.39
N TYR A 85 -6.42 -0.67 5.46
CA TYR A 85 -7.41 0.03 6.28
C TYR A 85 -8.24 1.03 5.46
N ILE A 86 -7.58 1.91 4.70
CA ILE A 86 -8.27 2.89 3.84
C ILE A 86 -9.09 2.20 2.75
N SER A 87 -8.55 1.15 2.13
CA SER A 87 -9.26 0.38 1.11
C SER A 87 -10.51 -0.31 1.65
N VAL A 88 -10.48 -0.82 2.87
CA VAL A 88 -11.67 -1.36 3.54
C VAL A 88 -12.70 -0.25 3.80
N MET A 89 -12.27 0.92 4.26
CA MET A 89 -13.20 2.05 4.44
C MET A 89 -13.85 2.49 3.13
N LEU A 90 -13.07 2.64 2.06
CA LEU A 90 -13.57 2.98 0.72
C LEU A 90 -14.50 1.91 0.14
N PHE A 91 -14.22 0.63 0.38
CA PHE A 91 -15.06 -0.46 -0.10
C PHE A 91 -16.45 -0.46 0.54
N PHE A 92 -16.52 -0.13 1.83
CA PHE A 92 -17.78 -0.07 2.57
C PHE A 92 -18.42 1.32 2.60
N ASP A 93 -17.91 2.29 1.83
CA ASP A 93 -18.37 3.67 1.80
C ASP A 93 -18.44 4.31 3.20
N LYS A 94 -17.37 4.07 3.98
CA LYS A 94 -17.21 4.55 5.37
C LYS A 94 -16.13 5.63 5.50
N LEU A 95 -15.69 6.20 4.38
CA LEU A 95 -14.70 7.26 4.33
C LEU A 95 -15.40 8.61 4.18
#